data_AF-A0A7W7Z8T3-F1
#
_entry.id   AF-A0A7W7Z8T3-F1
#
_cell.length_a   1.000
_cell.length_b   1.000
_cell.length_c   1.000
_cell.angle_alpha   90.00
_cell.angle_beta   90.00
_cell.angle_gamma   90.00
#
_symmetry.space_group_name_H-M   'P 1'
#
loop_
_entity.id
_entity.type
_entity.pdbx_description
1 polymer ?
#
loop_
_entity_poly.entity_id
_entity_poly.type
_entity_poly.pdbx_seq_one_letter_code
_entity_poly.pdbx_strand_id
1 'polypeptide(L)'
;MAVEREKMYECEVKRRRVKEGGGYEPFWKVKEVAVALSDSDTEFRCKDCFGEVKLLGRNGKAGTIPYVEHKLIADSEFCIGGLLFKKATDGREPKTSAKPVE
;
A
#
# COMPACT_ATOMS: atom_id res chain seq x y z
N MET A 1 20.09 4.18 0.26
CA MET A 1 19.13 3.40 -0.54
C MET A 1 17.87 4.25 -0.71
N ALA A 2 17.76 4.95 -1.83
CA ALA A 2 16.60 5.81 -2.15
C ALA A 2 15.39 4.98 -2.60
N VAL A 3 15.65 3.87 -3.31
CA VAL A 3 14.65 2.99 -3.94
C VAL A 3 13.65 2.35 -2.95
N GLU A 4 14.08 2.06 -1.73
CA GLU A 4 13.19 1.43 -0.73
C GLU A 4 12.19 2.42 -0.13
N ARG A 5 12.53 3.72 -0.10
CA ARG A 5 11.62 4.76 0.37
C ARG A 5 10.55 5.10 -0.66
N GLU A 6 10.75 4.74 -1.92
CA GLU A 6 9.78 4.99 -2.99
C GLU A 6 8.55 4.07 -2.87
N LYS A 7 8.71 2.91 -2.22
CA LYS A 7 7.64 1.90 -2.08
C LYS A 7 6.46 2.35 -1.22
N MET A 8 6.66 3.27 -0.28
CA MET A 8 5.58 3.78 0.57
C MET A 8 4.65 4.76 -0.16
N TYR A 9 4.99 5.18 -1.38
CA TYR A 9 4.16 6.07 -2.20
C TYR A 9 3.27 5.32 -3.18
N GLU A 10 3.28 3.99 -3.17
CA GLU A 10 2.46 3.13 -4.00
C GLU A 10 1.63 2.17 -3.14
N CYS A 11 0.36 1.99 -3.50
CA CYS A 11 -0.53 1.00 -2.90
C CYS A 11 -1.30 0.24 -3.97
N GLU A 12 -1.87 -0.90 -3.61
CA GLU A 12 -2.88 -1.54 -4.45
C GLU A 12 -4.27 -1.03 -4.08
N VAL A 13 -5.01 -0.58 -5.09
CA VAL A 13 -6.42 -0.21 -4.98
C VAL A 13 -7.30 -1.29 -5.60
N LYS A 14 -8.44 -1.58 -4.97
CA LYS A 14 -9.43 -2.49 -5.56
C LYS A 14 -10.28 -1.72 -6.57
N ARG A 15 -10.22 -2.12 -7.84
CA ARG A 15 -11.07 -1.57 -8.91
C ARG A 15 -11.86 -2.68 -9.57
N ARG A 16 -12.85 -2.31 -10.37
CA ARG A 16 -13.63 -3.24 -11.18
C ARG A 16 -13.18 -3.13 -12.64
N ARG A 17 -12.86 -4.24 -13.28
CA ARG A 17 -12.60 -4.32 -14.73
C ARG A 17 -13.67 -5.18 -15.40
N VAL A 18 -13.88 -4.93 -16.69
CA VAL A 18 -14.82 -5.71 -17.50
C VAL A 18 -14.20 -7.07 -17.79
N LYS A 19 -14.97 -8.15 -17.58
CA LYS A 19 -14.57 -9.52 -17.95
C LYS A 19 -14.69 -9.74 -19.44
N GLU A 20 -13.83 -10.61 -19.98
CA GLU A 20 -14.04 -11.17 -21.31
C GLU A 20 -15.31 -12.04 -21.28
N GLY A 21 -16.37 -11.60 -21.97
CA GLY A 21 -17.71 -12.20 -21.89
C GLY A 21 -18.77 -11.36 -21.17
N GLY A 22 -18.42 -10.19 -20.66
CA GLY A 22 -19.35 -9.26 -20.00
C GLY A 22 -19.42 -9.43 -18.47
N GLY A 23 -19.82 -8.36 -17.79
CA GLY A 23 -19.79 -8.27 -16.33
C GLY A 23 -18.50 -7.64 -15.78
N TYR A 24 -18.42 -7.48 -14.46
CA TYR A 24 -17.31 -6.83 -13.77
C TYR A 24 -16.62 -7.81 -12.80
N GLU A 25 -15.28 -7.82 -12.77
CA GLU A 25 -14.49 -8.44 -11.69
C GLU A 25 -13.73 -7.40 -10.88
N PRO A 26 -13.63 -7.58 -9.55
CA PRO A 26 -12.66 -6.87 -8.75
C PRO A 26 -11.25 -7.31 -9.13
N PHE A 27 -10.35 -6.35 -9.23
CA PHE A 27 -8.92 -6.60 -9.38
C PHE A 27 -8.15 -5.55 -8.58
N TRP A 28 -6.97 -5.95 -8.10
CA TRP A 28 -6.05 -5.07 -7.41
C TRP A 28 -5.11 -4.45 -8.43
N LYS A 29 -5.00 -3.12 -8.39
CA LYS A 29 -4.13 -2.35 -9.27
C LYS A 29 -3.16 -1.54 -8.44
N VAL A 30 -1.86 -1.69 -8.72
CA VAL A 30 -0.84 -0.81 -8.15
C VAL A 30 -1.05 0.61 -8.67
N LYS A 31 -1.03 1.56 -7.75
CA LYS A 31 -1.32 2.97 -8.01
C LYS A 31 -0.57 3.84 -7.02
N GLU A 32 -0.16 5.02 -7.46
CA GLU A 32 0.40 6.03 -6.57
C GLU A 32 -0.64 6.50 -5.55
N VAL A 33 -0.22 6.67 -4.30
CA VAL A 33 -1.08 7.09 -3.18
C VAL A 33 -1.76 8.42 -3.48
N ALA A 34 -1.04 9.38 -4.06
CA ALA A 34 -1.58 10.69 -4.41
C ALA A 34 -2.74 10.58 -5.43
N VAL A 35 -2.59 9.71 -6.42
CA VAL A 35 -3.60 9.46 -7.44
C VAL A 35 -4.76 8.66 -6.84
N ALA A 36 -4.49 7.67 -6.00
CA ALA A 36 -5.50 6.87 -5.31
C ALA A 36 -6.40 7.73 -4.39
N LEU A 37 -5.81 8.68 -3.68
CA LEU A 37 -6.55 9.69 -2.90
C LEU A 37 -7.38 10.63 -3.78
N SER A 38 -6.85 11.02 -4.94
CA SER A 38 -7.54 11.91 -5.89
C SER A 38 -8.75 11.24 -6.55
N ASP A 39 -8.63 9.97 -6.94
CA ASP A 39 -9.73 9.16 -7.46
C ASP A 39 -10.77 8.76 -6.40
N SER A 40 -10.53 9.08 -5.12
CA SER A 40 -11.40 8.67 -4.00
C SER A 40 -11.59 7.15 -3.93
N ASP A 41 -10.52 6.39 -4.21
CA ASP A 41 -10.51 4.95 -3.96
C ASP A 41 -10.79 4.69 -2.45
N THR A 42 -11.39 3.54 -2.11
CA THR A 42 -11.82 3.23 -0.74
C THR A 42 -11.20 1.96 -0.16
N GLU A 43 -10.78 1.04 -1.02
CA GLU A 43 -10.19 -0.24 -0.64
C GLU A 43 -8.71 -0.25 -1.02
N PHE A 44 -7.84 -0.43 -0.02
CA PHE A 44 -6.40 -0.34 -0.16
C PHE A 44 -5.71 -1.51 0.50
N ARG A 45 -4.62 -1.97 -0.11
CA ARG A 45 -3.70 -2.92 0.51
C ARG A 45 -2.25 -2.62 0.15
N CYS A 46 -1.32 -3.14 0.93
CA CYS A 46 0.10 -3.05 0.61
C CYS A 46 0.43 -3.91 -0.62
N LYS A 47 1.15 -3.35 -1.59
CA LYS A 47 1.60 -4.10 -2.78
C LYS A 47 2.64 -5.19 -2.48
N ASP A 48 3.36 -5.05 -1.37
CA ASP A 48 4.49 -5.94 -1.02
C ASP A 48 4.05 -7.08 -0.08
N CYS A 49 3.20 -6.80 0.92
CA CYS A 49 2.77 -7.81 1.90
C CYS A 49 1.27 -8.16 1.84
N PHE A 50 0.49 -7.50 0.98
CA PHE A 50 -0.97 -7.60 0.87
C PHE A 50 -1.76 -7.26 2.14
N GLY A 51 -1.10 -6.74 3.17
CA GLY A 51 -1.71 -6.36 4.43
C GLY A 51 -2.58 -5.11 4.31
N GLU A 52 -3.40 -4.90 5.33
CA GLU A 52 -4.30 -3.75 5.41
C GLU A 52 -3.51 -2.45 5.65
N VAL A 53 -3.76 -1.46 4.79
CA VAL A 53 -3.10 -0.16 4.87
C VAL A 53 -4.10 0.98 4.94
N LYS A 54 -3.63 2.14 5.41
CA LYS A 54 -4.32 3.41 5.31
C LYS A 54 -3.44 4.39 4.54
N LEU A 55 -4.07 5.24 3.75
CA LEU A 55 -3.40 6.33 3.06
C LEU A 55 -3.40 7.57 3.97
N LEU A 56 -2.21 8.06 4.30
CA LEU A 56 -2.03 9.28 5.09
C LEU A 56 -1.59 10.44 4.19
N GLY A 57 -1.79 11.67 4.66
CA GLY A 57 -1.47 12.89 3.89
C GLY A 57 -2.67 13.55 3.21
N ARG A 58 -3.90 13.08 3.46
CA ARG A 58 -5.15 13.70 2.94
C ARG A 58 -5.39 15.13 3.47
N ASN A 59 -4.80 15.47 4.62
CA ASN A 59 -4.97 16.78 5.27
C ASN A 59 -3.87 17.79 4.88
N GLY A 60 -3.93 18.29 3.65
CA GLY A 60 -3.83 19.73 3.31
C GLY A 60 -2.62 20.58 3.75
N LYS A 61 -1.57 20.04 4.37
CA LYS A 61 -0.34 20.81 4.59
C LYS A 61 0.48 20.80 3.31
N ALA A 62 0.53 21.95 2.65
CA ALA A 62 1.37 22.18 1.47
C ALA A 62 2.79 21.64 1.74
N GLY A 63 3.21 20.65 0.94
CA GLY A 63 4.51 19.99 1.05
C GLY A 63 4.50 18.58 1.65
N THR A 64 3.36 18.04 2.11
CA THR A 64 3.30 16.66 2.62
C THR A 64 2.95 15.69 1.50
N ILE A 65 3.91 14.84 1.12
CA ILE A 65 3.68 13.77 0.13
C ILE A 65 2.85 12.67 0.80
N PRO A 66 1.69 12.29 0.24
CA PRO A 66 0.85 11.27 0.83
C PRO A 66 1.51 9.89 0.70
N TYR A 67 1.39 9.06 1.74
CA TYR A 67 2.07 7.78 1.84
C TYR A 67 1.19 6.69 2.45
N VAL A 68 1.59 5.45 2.25
CA VAL A 68 0.99 4.24 2.81
C VAL A 68 1.50 4.01 4.23
N GLU A 69 0.60 3.77 5.17
CA GLU A 69 0.92 3.26 6.49
C GLU A 69 0.15 1.95 6.75
N HIS A 70 0.86 0.92 7.19
CA HIS A 70 0.22 -0.34 7.60
C HIS A 70 -0.61 -0.09 8.86
N LYS A 71 -1.82 -0.65 8.92
CA LYS A 71 -2.65 -0.55 10.13
C LYS A 71 -2.12 -1.45 11.24
N LEU A 72 -1.53 -2.59 10.90
CA LEU A 72 -0.87 -3.48 11.85
C LEU A 72 0.63 -3.15 11.94
N ILE A 73 1.11 -2.89 13.16
CA ILE A 73 2.53 -2.64 13.44
C ILE A 73 3.37 -3.84 12.97
N ALA A 74 2.91 -5.06 13.25
CA ALA A 74 3.57 -6.29 12.83
C ALA A 74 3.71 -6.43 11.31
N ASP A 75 2.83 -5.81 10.51
CA ASP A 75 3.02 -5.77 9.06
C ASP A 75 4.03 -4.68 8.68
N SER A 76 3.97 -3.51 9.33
CA SER A 76 4.95 -2.44 9.12
C SER A 76 6.39 -2.86 9.46
N GLU A 77 6.55 -3.71 10.47
CA GLU A 77 7.84 -4.19 10.98
C GLU A 77 8.47 -5.32 10.16
N PHE A 78 7.72 -5.94 9.25
CA PHE A 78 8.20 -7.06 8.44
C PHE A 78 7.88 -6.89 6.95
N CYS A 79 7.33 -5.75 6.53
CA CYS A 79 7.06 -5.44 5.14
C CYS A 79 8.17 -4.57 4.55
N ILE A 80 8.63 -4.88 3.34
CA ILE A 80 9.66 -4.09 2.65
C ILE A 80 9.18 -2.64 2.38
N GLY A 81 7.88 -2.45 2.17
CA GLY A 81 7.24 -1.13 2.05
C GLY A 81 6.77 -0.55 3.40
N GLY A 82 7.08 -1.20 4.51
CA GLY A 82 6.72 -0.76 5.85
C GLY A 82 7.61 0.38 6.36
N LEU A 83 7.01 1.34 7.07
CA LEU A 83 7.74 2.49 7.62
C LEU A 83 8.70 2.09 8.75
N LEU A 84 8.40 0.99 9.44
CA LEU A 84 9.19 0.50 10.57
C LEU A 84 10.24 -0.54 10.16
N PHE A 85 10.16 -1.09 8.96
CA PHE A 85 11.09 -2.08 8.47
C PHE A 85 12.42 -1.43 8.04
N LYS A 86 13.47 -1.68 8.82
CA LYS A 86 14.83 -1.22 8.49
C LYS A 86 15.69 -2.38 8.02
N LYS A 87 15.61 -2.69 6.73
CA LYS A 87 16.38 -3.80 6.10
C LYS A 87 17.87 -3.80 6.46
N ALA A 88 18.48 -2.62 6.64
CA ALA A 88 19.89 -2.47 6.95
C ALA A 88 20.29 -2.84 8.39
N THR A 89 19.35 -2.91 9.35
CA THR A 89 19.67 -3.06 10.78
C THR A 89 18.82 -4.11 11.51
N ASP A 90 17.69 -4.53 10.96
CA ASP A 90 16.73 -5.33 11.73
C ASP A 90 17.05 -6.83 11.78
N GLY A 91 17.82 -7.37 10.82
CA GLY A 91 18.04 -8.82 10.69
C GLY A 91 16.76 -9.63 10.43
N ARG A 92 15.60 -8.98 10.35
CA ARG A 92 14.29 -9.58 10.08
C ARG A 92 14.11 -9.81 8.59
N GLU A 93 13.63 -10.99 8.24
CA GLU A 93 13.25 -11.32 6.87
C GLU A 93 11.87 -10.72 6.54
N PRO A 94 11.69 -10.18 5.32
CA PRO A 94 10.41 -9.65 4.90
C PRO A 94 9.38 -10.77 4.78
N LYS A 95 8.15 -10.51 5.24
CA LYS A 95 7.05 -11.50 5.22
C LYS A 95 5.74 -10.89 4.74
N THR A 96 4.86 -11.76 4.25
CA THR A 96 3.48 -11.39 3.92
C THR A 96 2.67 -11.12 5.19
N SER A 97 1.64 -10.27 5.08
CA SER A 97 0.76 -10.00 6.21
C SER A 97 0.09 -11.28 6.70
N ALA A 98 -0.10 -11.39 8.01
CA ALA A 98 -0.88 -12.48 8.60
C ALA A 98 -2.39 -12.35 8.31
N LYS A 99 -2.83 -11.17 7.85
CA LYS A 99 -4.21 -10.86 7.48
C LYS A 99 -4.23 -10.13 6.14
N PRO A 100 -3.94 -10.83 5.03
CA PRO A 100 -3.95 -10.21 3.71
C PRO A 100 -5.37 -9.77 3.33
N VAL A 101 -5.46 -8.70 2.56
CA VAL A 101 -6.73 -8.18 2.03
C VAL A 101 -7.00 -8.81 0.66
N GLU A 102 -8.16 -9.46 0.54
CA GLU A 102 -8.63 -10.19 -0.65
C GLU A 102 -9.40 -9.34 -1.66
#